data_AF-A0A2D9IZC3-F1
#
_entry.id   AF-A0A2D9IZC3-F1
#
_cell.length_a   1.000
_cell.length_b   1.000
_cell.length_c   1.000
_cell.angle_alpha   90.00
_cell.angle_beta   90.00
_cell.angle_gamma   90.00
#
_symmetry.space_group_name_H-M   'P 1'
#
loop_
_entity.id
_entity.type
_entity.pdbx_description
1 polymer ?
#
loop_
_entity_poly.entity_id
_entity_poly.type
_entity_poly.pdbx_seq_one_letter_code
_entity_poly.pdbx_strand_id
1 'polypeptide(L)'
;MSDDINLKGTVLKPDTGVQDFVKWVGYALVFVGVTWGLVMPILFAGNQAPFAYVLGSTGVLTFVASGALFLALSKIIELLREIRDANHTIVD
;
A
#
# COMPACT_ATOMS: atom_id res chain seq x y z
N MET A 1 -30.06 34.99 6.40
CA MET A 1 -28.98 35.56 7.21
C MET A 1 -28.44 34.45 8.08
N SER A 2 -27.12 34.20 7.98
CA SER A 2 -26.28 33.26 8.74
C SER A 2 -26.51 31.77 8.43
N ASP A 3 -25.77 31.17 7.49
CA ASP A 3 -24.39 30.64 7.62
C ASP A 3 -24.35 29.29 8.33
N ASP A 4 -24.78 28.23 7.64
CA ASP A 4 -24.50 26.83 8.02
C ASP A 4 -23.09 26.40 7.59
N ILE A 5 -22.14 27.32 7.64
CA ILE A 5 -20.72 26.98 7.67
C ILE A 5 -20.48 26.49 9.09
N ASN A 6 -20.39 25.17 9.24
CA ASN A 6 -19.98 24.51 10.47
C ASN A 6 -18.49 24.84 10.74
N LEU A 7 -18.26 26.07 11.20
CA LEU A 7 -17.00 26.75 11.49
C LEU A 7 -16.42 26.35 12.85
N LYS A 8 -16.76 25.15 13.36
CA LYS A 8 -16.37 24.72 14.70
C LYS A 8 -15.34 23.60 14.66
N GLY A 9 -14.12 23.95 14.23
CA GLY A 9 -12.88 23.46 14.85
C GLY A 9 -12.54 21.97 14.82
N THR A 10 -13.34 21.10 14.21
CA THR A 10 -12.89 19.75 13.87
C THR A 10 -12.26 19.79 12.50
N VAL A 11 -11.00 20.22 12.42
CA VAL A 11 -10.12 19.73 11.38
C VAL A 11 -10.17 18.21 11.52
N LEU A 12 -10.95 17.55 10.66
CA LEU A 12 -10.98 16.10 10.55
C LEU A 12 -9.53 15.69 10.31
N LYS A 13 -8.85 15.27 11.37
CA LYS A 13 -7.47 14.80 11.31
C LYS A 13 -7.48 13.74 10.21
N PRO A 14 -6.60 13.85 9.19
CA PRO A 14 -6.61 12.92 8.07
C PRO A 14 -6.57 11.51 8.63
N ASP A 15 -7.57 10.72 8.27
CA ASP A 15 -7.80 9.40 8.86
C ASP A 15 -6.55 8.53 8.71
N THR A 16 -5.77 8.40 9.80
CA THR A 16 -4.52 7.64 9.81
C THR A 16 -4.77 6.18 9.49
N GLY A 17 -6.00 5.70 9.76
CA GLY A 17 -6.45 4.35 9.46
C GLY A 17 -6.32 3.97 7.99
N VAL A 18 -6.58 4.90 7.06
CA VAL A 18 -6.48 4.61 5.61
C VAL A 18 -5.03 4.41 5.18
N GLN A 19 -4.09 5.23 5.68
CA GLN A 19 -2.67 5.10 5.34
C GLN A 19 -2.07 3.81 5.92
N ASP A 20 -2.41 3.49 7.17
CA ASP A 20 -1.96 2.27 7.82
C ASP A 20 -2.54 1.03 7.14
N PHE A 21 -3.82 1.06 6.76
CA PHE A 21 -4.44 -0.02 6.00
C PHE A 21 -3.73 -0.26 4.66
N VAL A 22 -3.50 0.79 3.86
CA VAL A 22 -2.79 0.71 2.58
C VAL A 22 -1.37 0.14 2.76
N LYS A 23 -0.68 0.54 3.84
CA LYS A 23 0.65 0.04 4.18
C LYS A 23 0.64 -1.46 4.53
N TRP A 24 -0.30 -1.88 5.37
CA TRP A 24 -0.47 -3.29 5.76
C TRP A 24 -0.83 -4.18 4.58
N VAL A 25 -1.72 -3.72 3.69
CA VAL A 25 -2.03 -4.42 2.43
C VAL A 25 -0.78 -4.55 1.57
N GLY A 26 0.01 -3.47 1.43
CA GLY A 26 1.28 -3.49 0.72
C GLY A 26 2.25 -4.54 1.25
N TYR A 27 2.45 -4.58 2.58
CA TYR A 27 3.31 -5.60 3.21
C TYR A 27 2.79 -7.02 3.03
N ALA A 28 1.48 -7.25 3.18
CA ALA A 28 0.89 -8.57 2.99
C ALA A 28 1.12 -9.08 1.57
N LEU A 29 0.93 -8.24 0.56
CA LEU A 29 1.17 -8.58 -0.84
C LEU A 29 2.64 -8.91 -1.12
N VAL A 30 3.58 -8.11 -0.61
CA VAL A 30 5.02 -8.40 -0.74
C VAL A 30 5.37 -9.71 -0.05
N PHE A 31 4.88 -9.92 1.18
CA PHE A 31 5.16 -11.12 1.95
C PHE A 31 4.65 -12.38 1.26
N VAL A 32 3.41 -12.36 0.74
CA VAL A 32 2.84 -13.47 -0.03
C VAL A 32 3.64 -13.72 -1.30
N GLY A 33 3.98 -12.68 -2.06
CA GLY A 33 4.76 -12.80 -3.29
C GLY A 33 6.15 -13.39 -3.06
N VAL A 34 6.87 -12.91 -2.05
CA VAL A 34 8.21 -13.42 -1.69
C VAL A 34 8.13 -14.86 -1.21
N THR A 35 7.19 -15.17 -0.30
CA THR A 35 7.01 -16.54 0.21
C THR A 35 6.70 -17.50 -0.93
N TRP A 36 5.83 -17.11 -1.85
CA TRP A 36 5.50 -17.90 -3.04
C TRP A 36 6.72 -18.12 -3.94
N GLY A 37 7.54 -17.09 -4.16
CA GLY A 37 8.76 -17.19 -4.97
C GLY A 37 9.83 -18.10 -4.36
N LEU A 38 9.85 -18.25 -3.03
CA LEU A 38 10.75 -19.18 -2.33
C LEU A 38 10.20 -20.62 -2.31
N VAL A 39 8.89 -20.78 -2.13
CA VAL A 39 8.24 -22.09 -2.02
C VAL A 39 8.12 -22.78 -3.37
N MET A 40 7.85 -22.03 -4.45
CA MET A 40 7.58 -22.62 -5.76
C MET A 40 8.75 -23.40 -6.39
N PRO A 41 10.00 -22.93 -6.33
CA PRO A 41 11.15 -23.71 -6.79
C PRO A 41 11.30 -25.05 -6.05
N ILE A 42 10.92 -25.11 -4.76
CA ILE A 42 10.99 -26.31 -3.94
C ILE A 42 9.88 -27.30 -4.34
N LEU A 43 8.65 -26.82 -4.49
CA LEU A 43 7.50 -27.65 -4.87
C LEU A 43 7.62 -28.22 -6.29
N PHE A 44 8.28 -27.50 -7.20
CA PHE A 44 8.48 -27.91 -8.59
C PHE A 44 9.86 -28.51 -8.86
N ALA A 45 10.67 -28.76 -7.83
CA ALA A 45 11.93 -29.48 -7.95
C ALA A 45 11.67 -30.93 -8.38
N GLY A 46 11.59 -31.16 -9.69
CA GLY A 46 11.39 -32.48 -10.30
C GLY A 46 10.19 -32.59 -11.24
N ASN A 47 9.26 -31.63 -11.24
CA ASN A 47 8.13 -31.64 -12.17
C ASN A 47 8.32 -30.61 -13.28
N GLN A 48 8.53 -31.10 -14.51
CA GLN A 48 8.72 -30.33 -15.75
C GLN A 48 7.37 -29.77 -16.24
N ALA A 49 6.67 -29.00 -15.41
CA ALA A 49 5.42 -28.33 -15.78
C ALA A 49 5.72 -26.84 -16.09
N PRO A 50 6.23 -26.50 -17.28
CA PRO A 50 6.64 -25.13 -17.62
C PRO A 50 5.51 -24.12 -17.44
N PHE A 51 4.26 -24.52 -17.68
CA PHE A 51 3.09 -23.66 -17.45
C PHE A 51 2.93 -23.26 -15.98
N ALA A 52 3.13 -24.18 -15.04
CA ALA A 52 2.98 -23.90 -13.61
C ALA A 52 4.09 -22.98 -13.09
N TYR A 53 5.30 -23.12 -13.62
CA TYR A 53 6.42 -22.22 -13.31
C TYR A 53 6.18 -20.80 -13.84
N VAL A 54 5.69 -20.67 -15.09
CA VAL A 54 5.34 -19.35 -15.67
C VAL A 54 4.21 -18.69 -14.89
N LEU A 55 3.15 -19.44 -14.55
CA LEU A 55 2.05 -18.92 -13.75
C LEU A 55 2.54 -18.50 -12.34
N GLY A 56 3.40 -19.33 -11.72
CA GLY A 56 3.99 -19.08 -10.42
C GLY A 56 4.83 -17.81 -10.39
N SER A 57 5.78 -17.67 -11.33
CA SER A 57 6.66 -16.52 -11.47
C SER A 57 5.91 -15.22 -11.82
N THR A 58 4.89 -15.30 -12.68
CA THR A 58 3.99 -14.17 -12.97
C THR A 58 3.23 -13.75 -11.71
N GLY A 59 2.76 -14.73 -10.91
CA GLY A 59 2.14 -14.49 -9.61
C GLY A 59 3.07 -13.74 -8.66
N VAL A 60 4.31 -14.21 -8.48
CA VAL A 60 5.33 -13.53 -7.64
C VAL A 60 5.49 -12.08 -8.06
N LEU A 61 5.74 -11.85 -9.36
CA LEU A 61 5.96 -10.49 -9.88
C LEU A 61 4.75 -9.60 -9.63
N THR A 62 3.54 -10.12 -9.87
CA THR A 62 2.31 -9.35 -9.69
C THR A 62 2.08 -8.98 -8.23
N PHE A 63 2.26 -9.93 -7.30
CA PHE A 63 2.10 -9.69 -5.87
C PHE A 63 3.14 -8.72 -5.33
N VAL A 64 4.41 -8.90 -5.67
CA VAL A 64 5.50 -8.02 -5.22
C VAL A 64 5.36 -6.62 -5.83
N ALA A 65 5.06 -6.51 -7.12
CA ALA A 65 4.89 -5.21 -7.78
C ALA A 65 3.67 -4.46 -7.24
N SER A 66 2.55 -5.16 -7.05
CA SER A 66 1.35 -4.55 -6.45
C SER A 66 1.64 -4.12 -5.02
N GLY A 67 2.25 -4.98 -4.20
CA GLY A 67 2.63 -4.63 -2.84
C GLY A 67 3.55 -3.42 -2.76
N ALA A 68 4.56 -3.34 -3.63
CA ALA A 68 5.44 -2.17 -3.75
C ALA A 68 4.67 -0.90 -4.14
N LEU A 69 3.70 -1.00 -5.05
CA LEU A 69 2.84 0.13 -5.44
C LEU A 69 2.00 0.63 -4.26
N PHE A 70 1.39 -0.27 -3.48
CA PHE A 70 0.64 0.09 -2.28
C PHE A 70 1.54 0.78 -1.22
N LEU A 71 2.77 0.30 -1.03
CA LEU A 71 3.73 0.93 -0.12
C LEU A 71 4.15 2.32 -0.62
N ALA A 72 4.38 2.49 -1.93
CA ALA A 72 4.67 3.79 -2.53
C ALA A 72 3.49 4.76 -2.34
N LEU A 73 2.26 4.31 -2.56
CA LEU A 73 1.04 5.10 -2.33
C LEU A 73 0.91 5.52 -0.86
N SER A 74 1.18 4.61 0.10
CA SER A 74 1.19 4.93 1.52
C SER A 74 2.17 6.06 1.84
N LYS A 75 3.38 6.04 1.23
CA LYS A 75 4.38 7.10 1.39
C LYS A 75 3.97 8.42 0.75
N ILE A 76 3.33 8.41 -0.41
CA ILE A 76 2.81 9.63 -1.04
C ILE A 76 1.72 10.25 -0.15
N ILE A 77 0.83 9.44 0.43
CA ILE A 77 -0.21 9.92 1.35
C ILE A 77 0.41 10.55 2.60
N GLU A 78 1.48 9.96 3.15
CA GLU A 78 2.25 10.50 4.28
C GLU A 78 2.80 11.89 3.94
N LEU A 79 3.51 12.01 2.82
CA LEU A 79 4.12 13.26 2.35
C LEU A 79 3.07 14.37 2.14
N LEU A 80 1.93 14.02 1.51
CA LEU A 80 0.84 14.98 1.29
C LEU A 80 0.24 15.49 2.60
N ARG A 81 0.18 14.64 3.64
CA ARG A 81 -0.29 15.06 4.97
C ARG A 81 0.71 16.02 5.61
N GLU A 82 2.00 15.72 5.55
CA GLU A 82 3.06 16.59 6.08
C GLU A 82 3.04 17.97 5.41
N ILE A 83 2.94 18.02 4.07
CA ILE A 83 2.87 19.28 3.32
C ILE A 83 1.64 20.09 3.72
N ARG A 84 0.47 19.45 3.86
CA ARG A 84 -0.76 20.14 4.25
C ARG A 84 -0.66 20.67 5.68
N ASP A 85 -0.08 19.92 6.60
CA ASP A 85 0.09 20.32 8.00
C ASP A 85 1.03 21.53 8.11
N ALA A 86 2.18 21.47 7.42
CA ALA A 86 3.13 22.58 7.34
C ALA A 86 2.50 23.85 6.74
N ASN A 87 1.66 23.70 5.70
CA ASN A 87 0.97 24.83 5.10
C ASN A 87 -0.08 25.43 6.05
N HIS A 88 -0.77 24.61 6.85
CA HIS A 88 -1.74 25.09 7.84
C HIS A 88 -1.08 25.85 9.00
N THR A 89 0.17 25.52 9.36
CA THR A 89 0.94 26.23 10.41
C THR A 89 1.52 27.58 9.98
N ILE A 90 1.53 27.91 8.69
CA ILE A 90 2.09 29.17 8.16
C ILE A 90 0.99 30.24 8.00
N VAL A 91 -0.28 29.82 7.89
CA VAL A 91 -1.42 30.71 7.62
C VAL A 91 -2.08 31.22 8.91
N ASP A 92 -1.73 30.65 10.07
CA ASP A 92 -2.11 31.11 11.42
C ASP A 92 -0.98 31.96 12.04
#